data_AF-A0A377Z6G8-F1
#
_entry.id   AF-A0A377Z6G8-F1
#
_cell.length_a   1.000
_cell.length_b   1.000
_cell.length_c   1.000
_cell.angle_alpha   90.00
_cell.angle_beta   90.00
_cell.angle_gamma   90.00
#
_symmetry.space_group_name_H-M   'P 1'
#
loop_
_entity.id
_entity.type
_entity.pdbx_description
1 polymer ?
#
loop_
_entity_poly.entity_id
_entity_poly.type
_entity_poly.pdbx_seq_one_letter_code
_entity_poly.pdbx_strand_id
1 'polypeptide(L)' 'MDEEGIVLNERPCDYYYVTPGHQVPTGVTMSSARRRQLLEHAARHDAVIIEDDYGLGE' A
#
# COMPACT_ATOMS: atom_id res chain seq x y z
N MET A 1 5.05 8.83 -0.55
CA MET A 1 5.74 7.61 -0.11
C MET A 1 6.96 8.03 0.67
N ASP A 2 7.35 7.22 1.64
CA ASP A 2 8.58 7.33 2.42
C ASP A 2 9.27 5.95 2.47
N GLU A 3 10.23 5.78 3.38
CA GLU A 3 10.99 4.53 3.57
C GLU A 3 10.13 3.32 3.98
N GLU A 4 8.87 3.54 4.38
CA GLU A 4 7.94 2.47 4.75
C GLU A 4 6.82 2.25 3.72
N GLY A 5 6.85 2.94 2.57
CA GLY A 5 5.89 2.79 1.48
C GLY A 5 4.93 3.97 1.35
N ILE A 6 3.69 3.74 0.88
CA ILE A 6 2.74 4.82 0.58
C ILE A 6 2.39 5.63 1.83
N VAL A 7 2.30 6.96 1.74
CA VAL A 7 1.86 7.79 2.87
C VAL A 7 0.42 8.19 2.62
N LEU A 8 -0.47 7.84 3.54
CA LEU A 8 -1.89 8.15 3.44
C LEU A 8 -2.13 9.62 3.81
N ASN A 9 -3.06 10.26 3.12
CA ASN A 9 -3.52 11.60 3.46
C ASN A 9 -4.99 11.55 3.92
N GLU A 10 -5.55 12.69 4.31
CA GLU A 10 -6.92 12.79 4.83
C GLU A 10 -8.01 12.63 3.75
N ARG A 11 -7.64 12.62 2.46
CA ARG A 11 -8.58 12.44 1.36
C ARG A 11 -8.59 10.97 0.96
N PRO A 12 -9.64 10.20 1.31
CA PRO A 12 -9.70 8.80 0.94
C PRO A 12 -9.85 8.65 -0.58
N CYS A 13 -9.43 7.50 -1.08
CA CYS A 13 -9.68 7.06 -2.44
C CYS A 13 -10.63 5.86 -2.41
N ASP A 14 -11.45 5.68 -3.45
CA ASP A 14 -12.29 4.48 -3.58
C ASP A 14 -11.45 3.21 -3.80
N TYR A 15 -10.24 3.38 -4.37
CA TYR A 15 -9.31 2.29 -4.69
C TYR A 15 -7.87 2.68 -4.35
N TYR A 16 -7.13 1.74 -3.76
CA TYR A 16 -5.68 1.81 -3.56
C TYR A 16 -5.00 0.71 -4.36
N TYR A 17 -4.13 1.07 -5.29
CA TYR A 17 -3.27 0.12 -6.01
C TYR A 17 -1.87 0.15 -5.41
N VAL A 18 -1.39 -0.99 -4.93
CA VAL A 18 -0.11 -1.08 -4.22
C VAL A 18 0.68 -2.31 -4.63
N THR A 19 2.00 -2.19 -4.57
CA THR A 19 2.97 -3.28 -4.74
C THR A 19 3.73 -3.45 -3.42
N PRO A 20 3.11 -4.04 -2.38
CA PRO A 20 3.58 -3.85 -1.01
C PRO A 20 4.82 -4.68 -0.67
N GLY A 21 5.07 -5.78 -1.40
CA GLY A 21 6.31 -6.57 -1.29
C GLY A 21 7.53 -5.83 -1.82
N HIS A 22 7.40 -5.24 -3.02
CA HIS A 22 8.44 -4.46 -3.69
C HIS A 22 7.76 -3.32 -4.45
N GLN A 23 7.83 -2.09 -3.93
CA GLN A 23 7.15 -0.97 -4.57
C GLN A 23 7.76 -0.66 -5.94
N VAL A 24 6.94 -0.52 -6.98
CA VAL A 24 7.43 -0.08 -8.31
C VAL A 24 7.31 1.45 -8.42
N PRO A 25 8.37 2.17 -8.86
CA PRO A 25 9.72 1.70 -9.21
C PRO A 25 10.74 1.74 -8.06
N THR A 26 10.32 2.06 -6.83
CA THR A 26 11.22 2.46 -5.74
C THR A 26 11.93 1.30 -5.04
N GLY A 27 11.47 0.06 -5.22
CA GLY A 27 11.94 -1.14 -4.53
C GLY A 27 11.59 -1.21 -3.04
N VAL A 28 10.96 -0.18 -2.47
CA VAL A 28 10.65 -0.11 -1.04
C VAL A 28 9.66 -1.21 -0.66
N THR A 29 10.00 -2.02 0.33
CA THR A 29 9.05 -2.96 0.94
C THR A 29 8.18 -2.22 1.95
N MET A 30 6.86 -2.33 1.82
CA MET A 30 5.93 -1.69 2.74
C MET A 30 5.98 -2.36 4.11
N SER A 31 6.23 -1.57 5.15
CA SER A 31 6.32 -2.06 6.53
C SER A 31 4.99 -2.67 7.00
N SER A 32 5.05 -3.60 7.95
CA SER A 32 3.84 -4.18 8.55
C SER A 32 2.94 -3.11 9.20
N ALA A 33 3.54 -2.07 9.78
CA ALA A 33 2.81 -0.94 10.36
C ALA A 33 2.08 -0.14 9.28
N ARG A 34 2.73 0.13 8.14
CA ARG A 34 2.11 0.85 7.02
C ARG A 34 0.99 0.05 6.36
N ARG A 35 1.17 -1.26 6.21
CA ARG A 35 0.12 -2.18 5.72
C ARG A 35 -1.11 -2.14 6.62
N ARG A 36 -0.91 -2.17 7.95
CA ARG A 36 -2.02 -2.04 8.91
C ARG A 36 -2.75 -0.71 8.78
N GLN A 37 -2.02 0.39 8.66
CA GLN A 37 -2.61 1.72 8.45
C GLN A 37 -3.45 1.79 7.18
N LEU A 38 -2.96 1.21 6.06
CA LEU A 38 -3.71 1.13 4.81
C LEU A 38 -4.99 0.32 4.97
N LEU A 39 -4.94 -0.85 5.60
CA LEU A 39 -6.11 -1.69 5.85
C LEU A 39 -7.16 -0.97 6.71
N GLU A 40 -6.75 -0.31 7.78
CA GLU A 40 -7.65 0.45 8.67
C GLU A 40 -8.28 1.65 7.95
N HIS A 41 -7.48 2.35 7.14
CA HIS A 41 -7.97 3.49 6.36
C HIS A 41 -8.97 3.03 5.29
N ALA A 42 -8.65 1.97 4.54
CA ALA A 42 -9.56 1.43 3.53
C ALA A 42 -10.87 0.94 4.15
N ALA A 43 -10.80 0.22 5.27
CA ALA A 43 -11.99 -0.25 6.00
C ALA A 43 -12.86 0.92 6.51
N ARG A 44 -12.25 2.02 6.96
CA ARG A 44 -12.99 3.22 7.41
C ARG A 44 -13.74 3.90 6.27
N HIS A 45 -13.22 3.82 5.06
CA HIS A 45 -13.71 4.57 3.90
C HIS A 45 -14.39 3.70 2.84
N ASP A 46 -14.67 2.43 3.15
CA ASP A 46 -15.25 1.46 2.22
C ASP A 46 -14.48 1.36 0.89
N ALA A 47 -13.14 1.44 0.98
CA ALA A 47 -12.26 1.44 -0.17
C ALA A 47 -11.70 0.04 -0.46
N VAL A 48 -11.45 -0.22 -1.74
CA VAL A 48 -10.85 -1.47 -2.20
C VAL A 48 -9.32 -1.33 -2.29
N ILE A 49 -8.60 -2.33 -1.78
CA ILE A 49 -7.14 -2.44 -1.98
C ILE A 49 -6.90 -3.49 -3.05
N ILE A 50 -6.16 -3.10 -4.09
CA ILE A 50 -5.65 -3.99 -5.13
C ILE A 50 -4.16 -4.15 -4.87
N GLU A 51 -3.77 -5.33 -4.37
CA GLU A 51 -2.37 -5.68 -4.19
C GLU A 51 -1.86 -6.38 -5.44
N ASP A 52 -0.83 -5.79 -6.05
CA ASP A 52 -0.06 -6.39 -7.12
C ASP A 52 1.20 -7.00 -6.51
N ASP A 53 1.15 -8.31 -6.30
CA ASP A 53 2.29 -9.11 -5.86
C ASP A 53 3.01 -9.68 -7.08
N TYR A 54 3.62 -8.79 -7.85
CA TYR A 54 4.49 -9.23 -8.93
C TYR A 54 5.75 -9.84 -8.30
N GLY A 55 5.99 -11.12 -8.60
CA GLY A 55 7.24 -11.75 -8.23
C GLY A 55 8.39 -11.13 -9.02
N LEU A 56 9.33 -10.49 -8.34
CA LEU A 56 10.72 -10.61 -8.76
C LEU A 56 11.02 -12.09 -8.51
N GLY A 57 11.08 -12.91 -9.56
CA GLY A 57 11.31 -14.36 -9.42
C GLY A 57 12.46 -14.63 -8.45
N GLU A 58 12.39 -15.75 -7.72
CA GLU A 58 13.52 -16.23 -6.93
C GLU A 58 14.84 -16.21 -7.71
#